data_AF-A0A4Q7YZS7-F1
#
_entry.id   AF-A0A4Q7YZS7-F1
#
_cell.length_a   1.000
_cell.length_b   1.000
_cell.length_c   1.000
_cell.angle_alpha   90.00
_cell.angle_beta   90.00
_cell.angle_gamma   90.00
#
_symmetry.space_group_name_H-M   'P 1'
#
loop_
_entity.id
_entity.type
_entity.pdbx_description
1 polymer ?
#
loop_
_entity_poly.entity_id
_entity_poly.type
_entity_poly.pdbx_seq_one_letter_code
_entity_poly.pdbx_strand_id
1 'polypeptide(L)'
;MQFRPFAQSAVAAAFLVLGHVGFAQVVPGPLQLQHAVQDKNFYLLSAIENDPKVRSALLADKDLSEISAERKQYLALALRSCKGDAVCTTRSLLWTEEEIRIVSFALERLYREDASLRELVNRDLRPSGAYVLYQSQNGEALLANAWEICARGINNIIAVYGQGGAPRYPLIDSISFDVKSSEFQQKITTMAQSLSTETPNSEFFFSPSLQAALQLLAMNRRDEAGREEPMETEGNAAAIKTIPSIQWSKYPYSVIVVPGAGPGDPNTALSEACRRRTALAAEAYHAGKAPFILVSGGYVHPSQTRFAEALEMKKALLADYHVPETAILIDPHARHTTTNMRNAAREIYRYKMPMEKSALVISDTGQISSIASHAFAYRCLKEMGYLPYKILDHPSDTSLVVLPEIESLQQDPLDPLDP
;
A
#
# COMPACT_ATOMS: atom_id res chain seq x y z
N MET A 1 29.14 -73.84 -36.99
CA MET A 1 28.79 -73.42 -35.63
C MET A 1 28.45 -71.94 -35.66
N GLN A 2 27.42 -71.57 -34.91
CA GLN A 2 26.78 -70.25 -34.76
C GLN A 2 27.78 -69.09 -34.63
N PHE A 3 27.44 -67.89 -35.11
CA PHE A 3 26.75 -66.83 -34.35
C PHE A 3 26.51 -65.58 -35.23
N ARG A 4 25.28 -65.06 -35.19
CA ARG A 4 24.91 -63.70 -35.67
C ARG A 4 25.36 -62.66 -34.63
N PRO A 5 25.72 -61.43 -35.02
CA PRO A 5 25.62 -60.28 -34.14
C PRO A 5 24.40 -59.41 -34.48
N PHE A 6 23.82 -58.89 -33.40
CA PHE A 6 22.64 -58.05 -33.29
C PHE A 6 22.85 -56.65 -33.90
N ALA A 7 21.80 -56.13 -34.53
CA ALA A 7 21.66 -54.71 -34.84
C ALA A 7 21.32 -53.94 -33.55
N GLN A 8 22.13 -52.95 -33.20
CA GLN A 8 21.82 -52.00 -32.13
C GLN A 8 21.11 -50.78 -32.72
N SER A 9 19.84 -50.61 -32.34
CA SER A 9 19.05 -49.41 -32.60
C SER A 9 19.48 -48.30 -31.65
N ALA A 10 20.01 -47.20 -32.19
CA ALA A 10 20.28 -45.98 -31.44
C ALA A 10 18.97 -45.20 -31.25
N VAL A 11 18.46 -45.15 -30.02
CA VAL A 11 17.36 -44.26 -29.61
C VAL A 11 17.96 -42.90 -29.29
N ALA A 12 17.71 -41.91 -30.14
CA ALA A 12 18.05 -40.52 -29.86
C ALA A 12 17.05 -39.97 -28.82
N ALA A 13 17.51 -39.79 -27.58
CA ALA A 13 16.76 -39.09 -26.55
C ALA A 13 16.79 -37.58 -26.84
N ALA A 14 15.66 -37.04 -27.28
CA ALA A 14 15.46 -35.60 -27.38
C ALA A 14 15.35 -35.02 -25.96
N PHE A 15 16.39 -34.32 -25.50
CA PHE A 15 16.31 -33.47 -24.32
C PHE A 15 15.45 -32.25 -24.65
N LEU A 16 14.18 -32.30 -24.26
CA LEU A 16 13.32 -31.13 -24.14
C LEU A 16 13.90 -30.25 -23.01
N VAL A 17 14.63 -29.22 -23.39
CA VAL A 17 14.93 -28.09 -22.50
C VAL A 17 13.61 -27.38 -22.25
N LEU A 18 12.94 -27.74 -21.16
CA LEU A 18 11.88 -26.93 -20.58
C LEU A 18 12.53 -25.60 -20.19
N GLY A 19 12.32 -24.57 -21.02
CA GLY A 19 12.64 -23.20 -20.63
C GLY A 19 11.91 -22.89 -19.34
N HIS A 20 12.66 -22.67 -18.26
CA HIS A 20 12.10 -22.03 -17.09
C HIS A 20 11.56 -20.68 -17.55
N VAL A 21 10.23 -20.57 -17.59
CA VAL A 21 9.56 -19.27 -17.61
C VAL A 21 9.96 -18.64 -16.28
N GLY A 22 11.04 -17.85 -16.30
CA GLY A 22 11.47 -17.10 -15.13
C GLY A 22 10.30 -16.20 -14.76
N PHE A 23 9.69 -16.43 -13.60
CA PHE A 23 8.82 -15.44 -13.00
C PHE A 23 9.62 -14.15 -12.91
N ALA A 24 9.09 -13.06 -13.49
CA ALA A 24 9.71 -11.75 -13.36
C ALA A 24 9.93 -11.50 -11.86
N GLN A 25 11.20 -11.38 -11.44
CA GLN A 25 11.52 -11.09 -10.05
C GLN A 25 10.98 -9.70 -9.72
N VAL A 26 10.47 -9.53 -8.49
CA VAL A 26 10.15 -8.19 -7.95
C VAL A 26 11.40 -7.34 -8.07
N VAL A 27 11.26 -6.17 -8.68
CA VAL A 27 12.33 -5.16 -8.71
C VAL A 27 11.85 -4.02 -7.83
N PRO A 28 12.02 -4.11 -6.50
CA PRO A 28 11.45 -3.14 -5.60
C PRO A 28 12.19 -1.82 -5.78
N GLY A 29 11.51 -0.88 -6.44
CA GLY A 29 11.86 0.52 -6.50
C GLY A 29 10.66 1.35 -6.07
N PRO A 30 10.83 2.66 -5.79
CA PRO A 30 9.72 3.54 -5.48
C PRO A 30 8.68 3.50 -6.62
N LEU A 31 7.41 3.46 -6.26
CA LEU A 31 6.33 3.57 -7.24
C LEU A 31 6.36 4.99 -7.82
N GLN A 32 6.20 5.11 -9.14
CA GLN A 32 6.08 6.42 -9.77
C GLN A 32 4.64 6.91 -9.57
N LEU A 33 4.44 7.80 -8.60
CA LEU A 33 3.12 8.30 -8.22
C LEU A 33 2.81 9.60 -8.99
N GLN A 34 1.68 9.63 -9.68
CA GLN A 34 1.09 10.85 -10.28
C GLN A 34 -0.02 11.41 -9.38
N HIS A 35 -0.79 10.52 -8.77
CA HIS A 35 -1.89 10.84 -7.87
C HIS A 35 -1.74 10.01 -6.60
N ALA A 36 -0.84 10.44 -5.70
CA ALA A 36 -0.35 9.63 -4.59
C ALA A 36 -1.44 8.91 -3.76
N VAL A 37 -2.55 9.59 -3.42
CA VAL A 37 -3.67 8.97 -2.69
C VAL A 37 -4.30 7.82 -3.50
N GLN A 38 -4.54 8.02 -4.79
CA GLN A 38 -5.11 7.01 -5.67
C GLN A 38 -4.10 5.89 -5.90
N ASP A 39 -2.88 6.23 -6.33
CA ASP A 39 -1.87 5.26 -6.75
C ASP A 39 -1.44 4.34 -5.60
N LYS A 40 -1.36 4.86 -4.37
CA LYS A 40 -1.05 4.08 -3.17
C LYS A 40 -2.23 3.27 -2.65
N ASN A 41 -3.48 3.59 -3.00
CA ASN A 41 -4.62 2.71 -2.70
C ASN A 41 -4.92 1.69 -3.81
N PHE A 42 -4.80 2.10 -5.07
CA PHE A 42 -5.38 1.42 -6.23
C PHE A 42 -4.41 1.36 -7.39
N TYR A 43 -3.21 0.79 -7.19
CA TYR A 43 -2.15 0.81 -8.20
C TYR A 43 -2.59 0.18 -9.53
N LEU A 44 -3.36 -0.93 -9.49
CA LEU A 44 -3.96 -1.54 -10.68
C LEU A 44 -4.82 -0.56 -11.47
N LEU A 45 -5.69 0.19 -10.80
CA LEU A 45 -6.61 1.11 -11.48
C LEU A 45 -5.85 2.25 -12.13
N SER A 46 -4.85 2.82 -11.43
CA SER A 46 -3.95 3.81 -12.00
C SER A 46 -3.13 3.27 -13.18
N ALA A 47 -2.64 2.02 -13.09
CA ALA A 47 -1.90 1.39 -14.18
C ALA A 47 -2.79 1.18 -15.43
N ILE A 48 -4.05 0.78 -15.23
CA ILE A 48 -5.06 0.71 -16.31
C ILE A 48 -5.30 2.09 -16.91
N GLU A 49 -5.52 3.12 -16.08
CA GLU A 49 -5.80 4.48 -16.53
C GLU A 49 -4.64 5.11 -17.29
N ASN A 50 -3.40 4.69 -17.01
CA ASN A 50 -2.19 5.21 -17.63
C ASN A 50 -1.73 4.43 -18.89
N ASP A 51 -2.33 3.28 -19.22
CA ASP A 51 -1.96 2.49 -20.41
C ASP A 51 -3.05 2.56 -21.50
N PRO A 52 -2.87 3.38 -22.56
CA PRO A 52 -3.89 3.57 -23.61
C PRO A 52 -4.37 2.28 -24.28
N LYS A 53 -3.51 1.26 -24.40
CA LYS A 53 -3.88 0.00 -25.06
C LYS A 53 -4.80 -0.81 -24.16
N VAL A 54 -4.47 -0.92 -22.87
CA VAL A 54 -5.32 -1.57 -21.88
C VAL A 54 -6.65 -0.84 -21.78
N ARG A 55 -6.65 0.50 -21.75
CA ARG A 55 -7.87 1.29 -21.74
C ARG A 55 -8.79 0.91 -22.90
N SER A 56 -8.24 0.88 -24.12
CA SER A 56 -9.01 0.51 -25.32
C SER A 56 -9.54 -0.92 -25.25
N ALA A 57 -8.77 -1.87 -24.74
CA ALA A 57 -9.20 -3.26 -24.57
C ALA A 57 -10.38 -3.38 -23.59
N LEU A 58 -10.30 -2.73 -22.42
CA LEU A 58 -11.37 -2.77 -21.43
C LEU A 58 -12.65 -2.06 -21.89
N LEU A 59 -12.52 -0.94 -22.62
CA LEU A 59 -13.68 -0.21 -23.16
C LEU A 59 -14.37 -0.93 -24.32
N ALA A 60 -13.66 -1.80 -25.04
CA ALA A 60 -14.23 -2.62 -26.09
C ALA A 60 -14.92 -3.89 -25.56
N ASP A 61 -14.69 -4.25 -24.30
CA ASP A 61 -15.26 -5.44 -23.70
C ASP A 61 -16.75 -5.27 -23.40
N LYS A 62 -17.54 -6.24 -23.85
CA LYS A 62 -19.00 -6.19 -23.74
C LYS A 62 -19.48 -6.34 -22.29
N ASP A 63 -18.92 -7.27 -21.53
CA ASP A 63 -19.35 -7.55 -20.15
C ASP A 63 -19.06 -6.33 -19.25
N LEU A 64 -17.86 -5.75 -19.41
CA LEU A 64 -17.47 -4.54 -18.68
C LEU A 64 -18.31 -3.31 -19.09
N SER A 65 -18.66 -3.20 -20.37
CA SER A 65 -19.53 -2.12 -20.87
C SER A 65 -20.96 -2.23 -20.32
N GLU A 66 -21.50 -3.45 -20.23
CA GLU A 66 -22.81 -3.71 -19.64
C GLU A 66 -22.82 -3.34 -18.15
N ILE A 67 -21.81 -3.76 -17.38
CA ILE A 67 -21.65 -3.36 -15.97
C ILE A 67 -21.57 -1.83 -15.83
N SER A 68 -20.77 -1.16 -16.68
CA SER A 68 -20.68 0.31 -16.66
C SER A 68 -22.04 0.97 -16.89
N ALA A 69 -22.81 0.47 -17.85
CA ALA A 69 -24.14 1.00 -18.17
C ALA A 69 -25.15 0.78 -17.03
N GLU A 70 -25.18 -0.43 -16.44
CA GLU A 70 -26.06 -0.76 -15.32
C GLU A 70 -25.76 0.11 -14.09
N ARG A 71 -24.47 0.27 -13.74
CA ARG A 71 -24.06 1.09 -12.60
C ARG A 71 -24.41 2.57 -12.78
N LYS A 72 -24.26 3.10 -14.00
CA LYS A 72 -24.73 4.45 -14.34
C LYS A 72 -26.24 4.60 -14.15
N GLN A 73 -27.03 3.60 -14.57
CA GLN A 73 -28.48 3.61 -14.36
C GLN A 73 -28.85 3.55 -12.87
N TYR A 74 -28.13 2.76 -12.06
CA TYR A 74 -28.34 2.70 -10.62
C TYR A 74 -28.06 4.02 -9.92
N LEU A 75 -26.98 4.72 -10.28
CA LEU A 75 -26.70 6.05 -9.75
C LEU A 75 -27.79 7.06 -10.15
N ALA A 76 -28.19 7.08 -11.42
CA ALA A 76 -29.24 7.98 -11.92
C ALA A 76 -30.62 7.68 -11.30
N LEU A 77 -30.91 6.41 -10.99
CA LEU A 77 -32.10 6.03 -10.25
C LEU A 77 -32.02 6.52 -8.80
N ALA A 78 -30.89 6.29 -8.12
CA ALA A 78 -30.67 6.69 -6.73
C ALA A 78 -30.85 8.20 -6.54
N LEU A 79 -30.30 9.02 -7.46
CA LEU A 79 -30.49 10.48 -7.45
C LEU A 79 -31.96 10.92 -7.48
N ARG A 80 -32.84 10.13 -8.12
CA ARG A 80 -34.29 10.41 -8.18
C ARG A 80 -35.05 9.82 -6.99
N SER A 81 -34.69 8.60 -6.56
CA SER A 81 -35.46 7.85 -5.56
C SER A 81 -35.05 8.14 -4.11
N CYS A 82 -33.78 8.49 -3.87
CA CYS A 82 -33.25 8.69 -2.52
C CYS A 82 -33.61 10.05 -1.91
N LYS A 83 -34.17 10.98 -2.69
CA LYS A 83 -34.66 12.30 -2.22
C LYS A 83 -33.62 13.07 -1.39
N GLY A 84 -32.36 13.00 -1.80
CA GLY A 84 -31.24 13.67 -1.14
C GLY A 84 -30.62 12.89 0.03
N ASP A 85 -31.08 11.67 0.35
CA ASP A 85 -30.47 10.83 1.39
C ASP A 85 -29.10 10.29 0.96
N ALA A 86 -28.06 10.62 1.73
CA ALA A 86 -26.66 10.34 1.47
C ALA A 86 -26.35 8.85 1.51
N VAL A 87 -26.87 8.13 2.50
CA VAL A 87 -26.62 6.69 2.69
C VAL A 87 -27.29 5.90 1.56
N CYS A 88 -28.52 6.25 1.21
CA CYS A 88 -29.24 5.69 0.07
C CYS A 88 -28.51 5.97 -1.24
N THR A 89 -28.05 7.21 -1.45
CA THR A 89 -27.36 7.62 -2.68
C THR A 89 -26.03 6.88 -2.85
N THR A 90 -25.19 6.87 -1.81
CA THR A 90 -23.88 6.19 -1.83
C THR A 90 -23.96 4.69 -1.99
N ARG A 91 -25.09 4.06 -1.60
CA ARG A 91 -25.29 2.62 -1.82
C ARG A 91 -25.23 2.23 -3.30
N SER A 92 -25.64 3.11 -4.21
CA SER A 92 -25.56 2.87 -5.66
C SER A 92 -24.13 2.83 -6.21
N LEU A 93 -23.14 3.31 -5.43
CA LEU A 93 -21.73 3.36 -5.80
C LEU A 93 -20.93 2.17 -5.24
N LEU A 94 -21.54 1.34 -4.39
CA LEU A 94 -20.91 0.12 -3.89
C LEU A 94 -20.85 -0.96 -4.98
N TRP A 95 -19.80 -1.77 -4.94
CA TRP A 95 -19.68 -3.01 -5.69
C TRP A 95 -20.31 -4.16 -4.92
N THR A 96 -21.16 -4.93 -5.56
CA THR A 96 -21.65 -6.20 -5.01
C THR A 96 -20.62 -7.31 -5.24
N GLU A 97 -20.64 -8.37 -4.41
CA GLU A 97 -19.76 -9.53 -4.64
C GLU A 97 -20.04 -10.24 -5.98
N GLU A 98 -21.24 -10.10 -6.53
CA GLU A 98 -21.56 -10.61 -7.85
C GLU A 98 -20.89 -9.79 -8.95
N GLU A 99 -21.00 -8.46 -8.93
CA GLU A 99 -20.30 -7.58 -9.87
C GLU A 99 -18.79 -7.74 -9.79
N ILE A 100 -18.22 -7.85 -8.56
CA ILE A 100 -16.78 -8.08 -8.37
C ILE A 100 -16.36 -9.36 -9.09
N ARG A 101 -17.10 -10.46 -8.93
CA ARG A 101 -16.81 -11.73 -9.59
C ARG A 101 -16.96 -11.65 -11.12
N ILE A 102 -18.00 -10.98 -11.62
CA ILE A 102 -18.20 -10.81 -13.07
C ILE A 102 -17.01 -10.08 -13.67
N VAL A 103 -16.57 -8.97 -13.06
CA VAL A 103 -15.39 -8.23 -13.51
C VAL A 103 -14.13 -9.10 -13.42
N SER A 104 -13.93 -9.85 -12.32
CA SER A 104 -12.80 -10.78 -12.20
C SER A 104 -12.75 -11.75 -13.40
N PHE A 105 -13.87 -12.40 -13.73
CA PHE A 105 -13.92 -13.32 -14.88
C PHE A 105 -13.67 -12.62 -16.23
N ALA A 106 -14.19 -11.40 -16.41
CA ALA A 106 -13.92 -10.60 -17.60
C ALA A 106 -12.43 -10.25 -17.72
N LEU A 107 -11.78 -9.82 -16.62
CA LEU A 107 -10.34 -9.51 -16.60
C LEU A 107 -9.47 -10.73 -16.86
N GLU A 108 -9.81 -11.89 -16.30
CA GLU A 108 -9.11 -13.15 -16.59
C GLU A 108 -9.22 -13.54 -18.07
N ARG A 109 -10.43 -13.40 -18.66
CA ARG A 109 -10.65 -13.64 -20.08
C ARG A 109 -9.83 -12.68 -20.94
N LEU A 110 -9.90 -11.38 -20.65
CA LEU A 110 -9.15 -10.35 -21.38
C LEU A 110 -7.63 -10.54 -21.24
N TYR A 111 -7.14 -11.01 -20.09
CA TYR A 111 -5.73 -11.36 -19.94
C TYR A 111 -5.31 -12.48 -20.91
N ARG A 112 -6.16 -13.49 -21.15
CA ARG A 112 -5.88 -14.58 -22.10
C ARG A 112 -5.97 -14.11 -23.56
N GLU A 113 -6.87 -13.21 -23.86
CA GLU A 113 -7.20 -12.79 -25.24
C GLU A 113 -6.34 -11.61 -25.72
N ASP A 114 -6.02 -10.65 -24.83
CA ASP A 114 -5.38 -9.38 -25.18
C ASP A 114 -3.93 -9.30 -24.67
N ALA A 115 -3.00 -9.00 -25.58
CA ALA A 115 -1.58 -8.90 -25.27
C ALA A 115 -1.23 -7.70 -24.37
N SER A 116 -1.99 -6.61 -24.43
CA SER A 116 -1.76 -5.42 -23.61
C SER A 116 -2.00 -5.68 -22.13
N LEU A 117 -3.01 -6.50 -21.78
CA LEU A 117 -3.25 -6.90 -20.38
C LEU A 117 -2.12 -7.78 -19.85
N ARG A 118 -1.58 -8.68 -20.69
CA ARG A 118 -0.39 -9.47 -20.32
C ARG A 118 0.83 -8.58 -20.12
N GLU A 119 0.99 -7.57 -20.99
CA GLU A 119 2.08 -6.60 -20.88
C GLU A 119 1.97 -5.79 -19.58
N LEU A 120 0.79 -5.26 -19.24
CA LEU A 120 0.51 -4.54 -17.98
C LEU A 120 0.92 -5.37 -16.75
N VAL A 121 0.50 -6.64 -16.69
CA VAL A 121 0.83 -7.51 -15.56
C VAL A 121 2.33 -7.75 -15.45
N ASN A 122 3.01 -8.01 -16.56
CA ASN A 122 4.42 -8.38 -16.57
C ASN A 122 5.37 -7.18 -16.45
N ARG A 123 5.00 -6.03 -16.99
CA ARG A 123 5.80 -4.80 -16.99
C ARG A 123 5.56 -3.96 -15.75
N ASP A 124 4.31 -3.87 -15.29
CA ASP A 124 3.92 -2.90 -14.26
C ASP A 124 3.57 -3.62 -12.94
N LEU A 125 2.58 -4.53 -12.92
CA LEU A 125 2.06 -5.09 -11.67
C LEU A 125 3.05 -6.01 -10.93
N ARG A 126 3.68 -6.94 -11.64
CA ARG A 126 4.64 -7.88 -11.00
C ARG A 126 5.89 -7.15 -10.50
N PRO A 127 6.57 -6.33 -11.32
CA PRO A 127 7.77 -5.66 -10.86
C PRO A 127 7.50 -4.65 -9.73
N SER A 128 6.30 -4.04 -9.69
CA SER A 128 5.95 -3.06 -8.65
C SER A 128 5.84 -3.64 -7.24
N GLY A 129 5.57 -4.95 -7.10
CA GLY A 129 5.33 -5.56 -5.79
C GLY A 129 4.02 -5.13 -5.10
N ALA A 130 3.19 -4.26 -5.70
CA ALA A 130 1.96 -3.76 -5.08
C ALA A 130 0.98 -4.88 -4.71
N TYR A 131 1.04 -6.01 -5.44
CA TYR A 131 0.22 -7.20 -5.21
C TYR A 131 1.10 -8.43 -4.92
N VAL A 132 2.16 -8.25 -4.13
CA VAL A 132 3.18 -9.27 -3.87
C VAL A 132 2.61 -10.59 -3.35
N LEU A 133 1.53 -10.57 -2.56
CA LEU A 133 0.90 -11.80 -2.05
C LEU A 133 0.35 -12.71 -3.14
N TYR A 134 0.09 -12.17 -4.33
CA TYR A 134 -0.47 -12.92 -5.47
C TYR A 134 0.59 -13.25 -6.52
N GLN A 135 1.87 -12.94 -6.29
CA GLN A 135 2.89 -13.08 -7.32
C GLN A 135 3.23 -14.51 -7.74
N SER A 136 3.06 -15.48 -6.85
CA SER A 136 3.25 -16.90 -7.19
C SER A 136 2.14 -17.43 -8.10
N GLN A 137 1.01 -16.73 -8.21
CA GLN A 137 -0.10 -17.13 -9.05
C GLN A 137 0.15 -16.79 -10.53
N ASN A 138 -0.64 -17.35 -11.43
CA ASN A 138 -0.60 -16.99 -12.85
C ASN A 138 -1.08 -15.54 -13.06
N GLY A 139 -0.79 -14.95 -14.23
CA GLY A 139 -1.07 -13.52 -14.44
C GLY A 139 -2.56 -13.15 -14.46
N GLU A 140 -3.43 -14.05 -14.92
CA GLU A 140 -4.89 -13.86 -14.87
C GLU A 140 -5.41 -13.82 -13.43
N ALA A 141 -4.97 -14.74 -12.57
CA ALA A 141 -5.39 -14.74 -11.16
C ALA A 141 -4.79 -13.57 -10.39
N LEU A 142 -3.55 -13.16 -10.67
CA LEU A 142 -2.98 -11.93 -10.09
C LEU A 142 -3.84 -10.72 -10.43
N LEU A 143 -4.21 -10.56 -11.70
CA LEU A 143 -5.04 -9.45 -12.17
C LEU A 143 -6.42 -9.44 -11.50
N ALA A 144 -7.08 -10.61 -11.41
CA ALA A 144 -8.36 -10.76 -10.72
C ALA A 144 -8.26 -10.41 -9.23
N ASN A 145 -7.30 -10.97 -8.50
CA ASN A 145 -7.12 -10.69 -7.07
C ASN A 145 -6.77 -9.22 -6.80
N ALA A 146 -5.98 -8.59 -7.67
CA ALA A 146 -5.69 -7.16 -7.60
C ALA A 146 -6.96 -6.31 -7.81
N TRP A 147 -7.83 -6.69 -8.73
CA TRP A 147 -9.14 -6.05 -8.90
C TRP A 147 -10.02 -6.23 -7.66
N GLU A 148 -10.14 -7.44 -7.13
CA GLU A 148 -11.00 -7.72 -5.99
C GLU A 148 -10.63 -6.88 -4.76
N ILE A 149 -9.33 -6.76 -4.45
CA ILE A 149 -8.89 -5.96 -3.30
C ILE A 149 -9.14 -4.46 -3.55
N CYS A 150 -8.95 -3.96 -4.78
CA CYS A 150 -9.28 -2.58 -5.11
C CYS A 150 -10.79 -2.30 -4.98
N ALA A 151 -11.65 -3.17 -5.50
CA ALA A 151 -13.11 -3.01 -5.41
C ALA A 151 -13.60 -3.04 -3.95
N ARG A 152 -13.07 -3.96 -3.13
CA ARG A 152 -13.36 -4.03 -1.69
C ARG A 152 -12.83 -2.81 -0.93
N GLY A 153 -11.67 -2.29 -1.31
CA GLY A 153 -11.12 -1.04 -0.77
C GLY A 153 -11.99 0.18 -1.06
N ILE A 154 -12.45 0.32 -2.31
CA ILE A 154 -13.42 1.36 -2.71
C ILE A 154 -14.69 1.25 -1.86
N ASN A 155 -15.24 0.04 -1.71
CA ASN A 155 -16.41 -0.20 -0.87
C ASN A 155 -16.18 0.19 0.59
N ASN A 156 -15.01 -0.16 1.14
CA ASN A 156 -14.64 0.18 2.51
C ASN A 156 -14.60 1.71 2.71
N ILE A 157 -13.99 2.45 1.79
CA ILE A 157 -13.98 3.92 1.82
C ILE A 157 -15.41 4.49 1.77
N ILE A 158 -16.24 4.01 0.85
CA ILE A 158 -17.63 4.47 0.71
C ILE A 158 -18.44 4.14 1.98
N ALA A 159 -18.26 2.95 2.55
CA ALA A 159 -18.96 2.53 3.76
C ALA A 159 -18.57 3.40 4.97
N VAL A 160 -17.27 3.66 5.17
CA VAL A 160 -16.80 4.48 6.29
C VAL A 160 -17.15 5.96 6.09
N TYR A 161 -16.70 6.55 4.98
CA TYR A 161 -16.73 8.00 4.78
C TYR A 161 -17.98 8.51 4.06
N GLY A 162 -18.73 7.63 3.41
CA GLY A 162 -20.01 7.94 2.76
C GLY A 162 -21.23 7.53 3.59
N GLN A 163 -21.12 6.44 4.36
CA GLN A 163 -22.26 5.86 5.11
C GLN A 163 -22.09 5.91 6.64
N GLY A 164 -20.92 6.35 7.15
CA GLY A 164 -20.66 6.46 8.58
C GLY A 164 -20.42 5.11 9.26
N GLY A 165 -20.02 4.08 8.51
CA GLY A 165 -19.60 2.80 9.06
C GLY A 165 -18.36 2.93 9.95
N ALA A 166 -18.23 2.05 10.94
CA ALA A 166 -17.05 2.02 11.80
C ALA A 166 -15.83 1.48 11.03
N PRO A 167 -14.71 2.21 10.98
CA PRO A 167 -13.46 1.69 10.43
C PRO A 167 -12.80 0.71 11.42
N ARG A 168 -11.68 0.11 11.01
CA ARG A 168 -10.86 -0.76 11.87
C ARG A 168 -10.44 -0.06 13.17
N TYR A 169 -10.12 1.24 13.11
CA TYR A 169 -9.75 2.06 14.28
C TYR A 169 -10.63 3.32 14.42
N PRO A 170 -11.82 3.20 15.04
CA PRO A 170 -12.78 4.32 15.09
C PRO A 170 -12.26 5.60 15.74
N LEU A 171 -11.31 5.52 16.67
CA LEU A 171 -10.79 6.71 17.37
C LEU A 171 -9.95 7.64 16.48
N ILE A 172 -9.37 7.11 15.41
CA ILE A 172 -8.46 7.86 14.54
C ILE A 172 -8.94 7.89 13.08
N ASP A 173 -9.76 6.91 12.65
CA ASP A 173 -10.12 6.70 11.25
C ASP A 173 -11.57 7.00 10.89
N SER A 174 -12.37 7.44 11.86
CA SER A 174 -13.78 7.71 11.61
C SER A 174 -13.98 8.91 10.67
N ILE A 175 -15.12 8.89 9.98
CA ILE A 175 -15.66 10.03 9.23
C ILE A 175 -15.71 11.30 10.10
N SER A 176 -15.47 12.45 9.47
CA SER A 176 -15.46 13.77 10.13
C SER A 176 -16.83 14.47 10.15
N PHE A 177 -17.88 13.83 9.60
CA PHE A 177 -19.21 14.40 9.45
C PHE A 177 -20.26 13.58 10.20
N ASP A 178 -21.33 14.25 10.65
CA ASP A 178 -22.59 13.58 10.94
C ASP A 178 -23.30 13.30 9.60
N VAL A 179 -23.48 12.01 9.29
CA VAL A 179 -24.11 11.56 8.04
C VAL A 179 -25.56 12.02 7.88
N LYS A 180 -26.23 12.43 8.97
CA LYS A 180 -27.60 12.96 8.95
C LYS A 180 -27.65 14.48 8.78
N SER A 181 -26.52 15.18 8.84
CA SER A 181 -26.48 16.63 8.70
C SER A 181 -26.86 17.06 7.29
N SER A 182 -27.61 18.16 7.16
CA SER A 182 -28.00 18.71 5.86
C SER A 182 -26.80 19.08 4.98
N GLU A 183 -25.69 19.53 5.60
CA GLU A 183 -24.44 19.82 4.91
C GLU A 183 -23.88 18.55 4.23
N PHE A 184 -23.77 17.44 4.95
CA PHE A 184 -23.25 16.20 4.39
C PHE A 184 -24.17 15.65 3.30
N GLN A 185 -25.48 15.68 3.53
CA GLN A 185 -26.50 15.26 2.57
C GLN A 185 -26.40 16.04 1.24
N GLN A 186 -26.19 17.36 1.32
CA GLN A 186 -25.99 18.21 0.14
C GLN A 186 -24.65 17.93 -0.56
N LYS A 187 -23.56 17.72 0.19
CA LYS A 187 -22.25 17.35 -0.39
C LYS A 187 -22.33 16.04 -1.18
N ILE A 188 -22.96 15.02 -0.61
CA ILE A 188 -23.14 13.72 -1.27
C ILE A 188 -24.04 13.84 -2.51
N THR A 189 -25.14 14.60 -2.41
CA THR A 189 -26.01 14.83 -3.58
C THR A 189 -25.25 15.53 -4.71
N THR A 190 -24.44 16.54 -4.39
CA THR A 190 -23.64 17.28 -5.38
C THR A 190 -22.59 16.39 -6.04
N MET A 191 -21.85 15.60 -5.24
CA MET A 191 -20.90 14.60 -5.74
C MET A 191 -21.59 13.57 -6.66
N ALA A 192 -22.70 12.99 -6.23
CA ALA A 192 -23.42 12.00 -7.03
C ALA A 192 -23.97 12.60 -8.34
N GLN A 193 -24.42 13.86 -8.33
CA GLN A 193 -24.83 14.57 -9.54
C GLN A 193 -23.68 14.77 -10.51
N SER A 194 -22.50 15.18 -10.05
CA SER A 194 -21.35 15.35 -10.94
C SER A 194 -20.94 14.04 -11.60
N LEU A 195 -20.86 12.96 -10.81
CA LEU A 195 -20.55 11.60 -11.29
C LEU A 195 -21.60 11.09 -12.29
N SER A 196 -22.88 11.48 -12.15
CA SER A 196 -23.94 11.08 -13.08
C SER A 196 -23.92 11.85 -14.40
N THR A 197 -23.25 13.00 -14.46
CA THR A 197 -23.20 13.86 -15.66
C THR A 197 -21.96 13.63 -16.53
N GLU A 198 -21.03 12.80 -16.08
CA GLU A 198 -19.84 12.45 -16.84
C GLU A 198 -20.16 11.65 -18.12
N THR A 199 -19.28 11.77 -19.13
CA THR A 199 -19.63 11.38 -20.51
C THR A 199 -19.65 9.84 -20.67
N PRO A 200 -20.73 9.24 -21.20
CA PRO A 200 -20.94 7.78 -21.19
C PRO A 200 -19.85 6.93 -21.84
N ASN A 201 -19.17 7.45 -22.88
CA ASN A 201 -18.26 6.70 -23.75
C ASN A 201 -16.77 6.84 -23.41
N SER A 202 -16.41 7.54 -22.33
CA SER A 202 -15.00 7.81 -21.97
C SER A 202 -14.54 7.19 -20.65
N GLU A 203 -15.42 6.51 -19.92
CA GLU A 203 -15.17 6.12 -18.53
C GLU A 203 -15.25 4.62 -18.29
N PHE A 204 -14.33 4.14 -17.44
CA PHE A 204 -14.25 2.74 -17.05
C PHE A 204 -15.44 2.33 -16.18
N PHE A 205 -15.72 1.04 -16.15
CA PHE A 205 -16.72 0.43 -15.27
C PHE A 205 -16.48 0.78 -13.78
N PHE A 206 -15.23 1.07 -13.39
CA PHE A 206 -14.84 1.45 -12.02
C PHE A 206 -14.83 2.95 -11.73
N SER A 207 -14.84 3.82 -12.74
CA SER A 207 -14.57 5.25 -12.58
C SER A 207 -15.51 5.94 -11.58
N PRO A 208 -16.85 5.78 -11.64
CA PRO A 208 -17.74 6.49 -10.71
C PRO A 208 -17.50 6.14 -9.24
N SER A 209 -17.23 4.87 -8.94
CA SER A 209 -16.98 4.42 -7.57
C SER A 209 -15.60 4.81 -7.06
N LEU A 210 -14.58 4.73 -7.93
CA LEU A 210 -13.23 5.19 -7.61
C LEU A 210 -13.24 6.69 -7.30
N GLN A 211 -13.83 7.51 -8.17
CA GLN A 211 -13.93 8.94 -7.96
C GLN A 211 -14.72 9.29 -6.70
N ALA A 212 -15.83 8.59 -6.44
CA ALA A 212 -16.59 8.77 -5.20
C ALA A 212 -15.72 8.48 -3.97
N ALA A 213 -14.98 7.38 -3.95
CA ALA A 213 -14.08 7.05 -2.86
C ALA A 213 -13.02 8.13 -2.63
N LEU A 214 -12.37 8.62 -3.69
CA LEU A 214 -11.35 9.67 -3.61
C LEU A 214 -11.94 11.02 -3.14
N GLN A 215 -13.12 11.41 -3.64
CA GLN A 215 -13.81 12.62 -3.19
C GLN A 215 -14.27 12.53 -1.74
N LEU A 216 -14.70 11.34 -1.28
CA LEU A 216 -15.05 11.08 0.11
C LEU A 216 -13.85 11.20 1.05
N LEU A 217 -12.68 10.67 0.66
CA LEU A 217 -11.44 10.88 1.40
C LEU A 217 -11.09 12.37 1.45
N ALA A 218 -11.09 13.05 0.29
CA ALA A 218 -10.74 14.46 0.19
C ALA A 218 -11.66 15.37 1.05
N MET A 219 -12.98 15.18 0.99
CA MET A 219 -13.91 16.00 1.80
C MET A 219 -13.77 15.77 3.30
N ASN A 220 -13.33 14.58 3.71
CA ASN A 220 -13.01 14.25 5.11
C ASN A 220 -11.57 14.65 5.51
N ARG A 221 -10.80 15.29 4.61
CA ARG A 221 -9.38 15.62 4.79
C ARG A 221 -8.53 14.39 5.11
N ARG A 222 -8.84 13.29 4.43
CA ARG A 222 -8.22 11.98 4.59
C ARG A 222 -7.24 11.64 3.46
N ASP A 223 -6.37 12.59 3.16
CA ASP A 223 -5.32 12.49 2.15
C ASP A 223 -4.01 11.93 2.71
N GLU A 224 -3.99 11.38 3.94
CA GLU A 224 -2.77 10.98 4.64
C GLU A 224 -1.90 10.01 3.84
N ALA A 225 -2.50 9.09 3.09
CA ALA A 225 -1.76 8.14 2.26
C ALA A 225 -0.82 8.83 1.24
N GLY A 226 -1.17 10.03 0.79
CA GLY A 226 -0.41 10.79 -0.22
C GLY A 226 0.35 12.01 0.33
N ARG A 227 0.23 12.34 1.62
CA ARG A 227 0.98 13.47 2.20
C ARG A 227 2.49 13.20 2.13
N GLU A 228 3.31 14.21 1.88
CA GLU A 228 4.78 14.12 1.79
C GLU A 228 5.33 13.26 0.63
N GLU A 229 4.46 12.80 -0.30
CA GLU A 229 4.90 12.16 -1.55
C GLU A 229 5.20 13.20 -2.64
N PRO A 230 6.19 12.98 -3.52
CA PRO A 230 7.11 11.83 -3.59
C PRO A 230 8.27 11.91 -2.58
N MET A 231 8.35 10.96 -1.65
CA MET A 231 9.40 10.99 -0.61
C MET A 231 10.81 10.85 -1.18
N GLU A 232 10.97 10.08 -2.26
CA GLU A 232 12.26 9.70 -2.82
C GLU A 232 13.02 10.86 -3.49
N THR A 233 12.28 11.87 -3.95
CA THR A 233 12.85 13.10 -4.51
C THR A 233 12.72 14.30 -3.57
N GLU A 234 12.04 14.14 -2.43
CA GLU A 234 11.86 15.19 -1.42
C GLU A 234 12.41 14.77 -0.05
N GLY A 235 11.54 14.41 0.90
CA GLY A 235 11.89 14.21 2.32
C GLY A 235 13.02 13.22 2.59
N ASN A 236 13.20 12.23 1.70
CA ASN A 236 14.23 11.19 1.79
C ASN A 236 15.37 11.35 0.76
N ALA A 237 15.30 12.35 -0.13
CA ALA A 237 16.23 12.48 -1.25
C ALA A 237 17.72 12.52 -0.83
N ALA A 238 18.01 13.24 0.25
CA ALA A 238 19.38 13.39 0.76
C ALA A 238 19.98 12.05 1.20
N ALA A 239 19.21 11.23 1.91
CA ALA A 239 19.64 9.90 2.36
C ALA A 239 19.67 8.89 1.21
N ILE A 240 18.67 8.89 0.33
CA ILE A 240 18.62 7.98 -0.84
C ILE A 240 19.83 8.17 -1.75
N LYS A 241 20.26 9.41 -1.97
CA LYS A 241 21.43 9.72 -2.78
C LYS A 241 22.72 9.09 -2.24
N THR A 242 22.81 8.82 -0.93
CA THR A 242 24.02 8.21 -0.33
C THR A 242 23.99 6.70 -0.33
N ILE A 243 22.82 6.05 -0.39
CA ILE A 243 22.64 4.59 -0.35
C ILE A 243 23.62 3.84 -1.28
N PRO A 244 23.81 4.21 -2.56
CA PRO A 244 24.72 3.49 -3.46
C PRO A 244 26.20 3.56 -3.05
N SER A 245 26.59 4.54 -2.24
CA SER A 245 27.97 4.77 -1.79
C SER A 245 28.31 4.12 -0.45
N ILE A 246 27.31 3.54 0.24
CA ILE A 246 27.49 2.95 1.56
C ILE A 246 28.30 1.65 1.47
N GLN A 247 29.36 1.58 2.29
CA GLN A 247 30.11 0.35 2.53
C GLN A 247 29.42 -0.48 3.61
N TRP A 248 28.40 -1.25 3.20
CA TRP A 248 27.53 -2.00 4.12
C TRP A 248 28.24 -2.95 5.08
N SER A 249 29.43 -3.45 4.75
CA SER A 249 30.24 -4.30 5.62
C SER A 249 30.78 -3.60 6.88
N LYS A 250 30.81 -2.25 6.91
CA LYS A 250 31.26 -1.47 8.07
C LYS A 250 30.24 -1.38 9.19
N TYR A 251 28.98 -1.66 8.89
CA TYR A 251 27.87 -1.53 9.82
C TYR A 251 27.33 -2.91 10.18
N PRO A 252 26.92 -3.17 11.42
CA PRO A 252 26.23 -4.43 11.75
C PRO A 252 24.85 -4.48 11.08
N TYR A 253 24.11 -3.38 11.05
CA TYR A 253 22.73 -3.30 10.56
C TYR A 253 22.60 -2.41 9.32
N SER A 254 21.54 -2.62 8.52
CA SER A 254 21.23 -1.82 7.32
C SER A 254 20.65 -0.45 7.70
N VAL A 255 19.75 -0.42 8.69
CA VAL A 255 19.06 0.79 9.15
C VAL A 255 18.65 0.64 10.61
N ILE A 256 18.58 1.76 11.35
CA ILE A 256 17.93 1.86 12.66
C ILE A 256 16.47 2.28 12.43
N VAL A 257 15.50 1.46 12.82
CA VAL A 257 14.06 1.75 12.67
C VAL A 257 13.51 2.26 13.99
N VAL A 258 12.82 3.40 13.97
CA VAL A 258 12.27 4.06 15.16
C VAL A 258 10.77 4.30 14.98
N PRO A 259 9.91 3.44 15.55
CA PRO A 259 8.48 3.68 15.53
C PRO A 259 8.09 4.88 16.39
N GLY A 260 7.14 5.65 15.91
CA GLY A 260 6.59 6.82 16.57
C GLY A 260 5.59 6.50 17.68
N ALA A 261 5.26 7.53 18.44
CA ALA A 261 4.30 7.54 19.54
C ALA A 261 3.70 8.94 19.67
N GLY A 262 2.49 9.11 19.16
CA GLY A 262 1.83 10.40 19.15
C GLY A 262 1.49 10.94 20.55
N PRO A 263 1.39 12.26 20.69
CA PRO A 263 1.00 12.90 21.93
C PRO A 263 -0.48 12.69 22.26
N GLY A 264 -0.84 12.92 23.52
CA GLY A 264 -2.24 12.89 23.97
C GLY A 264 -3.02 14.17 23.68
N ASP A 265 -2.37 15.22 23.17
CA ASP A 265 -2.94 16.54 22.94
C ASP A 265 -2.58 17.10 21.55
N PRO A 266 -3.41 17.98 20.96
CA PRO A 266 -3.24 18.46 19.58
C PRO A 266 -2.16 19.55 19.41
N ASN A 267 -1.56 20.04 20.50
CA ASN A 267 -0.62 21.17 20.47
C ASN A 267 0.83 20.75 20.65
N THR A 268 1.06 19.58 21.24
CA THR A 268 2.38 18.96 21.30
C THR A 268 2.78 18.45 19.91
N ALA A 269 3.91 18.91 19.38
CA ALA A 269 4.43 18.43 18.10
C ALA A 269 5.13 17.07 18.23
N LEU A 270 5.97 16.94 19.26
CA LEU A 270 6.76 15.74 19.51
C LEU A 270 6.58 15.29 20.95
N SER A 271 6.00 14.10 21.14
CA SER A 271 5.78 13.53 22.46
C SER A 271 7.10 13.25 23.18
N GLU A 272 7.06 13.20 24.52
CA GLU A 272 8.23 12.83 25.32
C GLU A 272 8.72 11.40 25.01
N ALA A 273 7.79 10.48 24.72
CA ALA A 273 8.12 9.13 24.28
C ALA A 273 8.90 9.14 22.96
N CYS A 274 8.43 9.87 21.94
CA CYS A 274 9.17 10.02 20.69
C CYS A 274 10.54 10.66 20.91
N ARG A 275 10.66 11.68 21.77
CA ARG A 275 11.96 12.30 22.09
C ARG A 275 12.95 11.28 22.65
N ARG A 276 12.51 10.45 23.61
CA ARG A 276 13.36 9.39 24.20
C ARG A 276 13.78 8.35 23.16
N ARG A 277 12.85 7.87 22.32
CA ARG A 277 13.16 6.91 21.26
C ARG A 277 14.14 7.48 20.23
N THR A 278 13.97 8.76 19.90
CA THR A 278 14.86 9.51 19.00
C THR A 278 16.26 9.65 19.58
N ALA A 279 16.38 9.91 20.89
CA ALA A 279 17.68 9.96 21.59
C ALA A 279 18.42 8.63 21.48
N LEU A 280 17.75 7.51 21.79
CA LEU A 280 18.32 6.17 21.70
C LEU A 280 18.77 5.82 20.28
N ALA A 281 18.00 6.25 19.27
CA ALA A 281 18.36 6.04 17.87
C ALA A 281 19.60 6.84 17.46
N ALA A 282 19.70 8.08 17.91
CA ALA A 282 20.89 8.91 17.68
C ALA A 282 22.14 8.32 18.36
N GLU A 283 22.02 7.83 19.59
CA GLU A 283 23.11 7.12 20.28
C GLU A 283 23.58 5.91 19.48
N ALA A 284 22.64 5.09 18.98
CA ALA A 284 22.97 3.93 18.16
C ALA A 284 23.61 4.32 16.82
N TYR A 285 23.15 5.39 16.18
CA TYR A 285 23.74 5.92 14.96
C TYR A 285 25.19 6.38 15.19
N HIS A 286 25.43 7.20 16.22
CA HIS A 286 26.77 7.68 16.57
C HIS A 286 27.71 6.56 17.01
N ALA A 287 27.16 5.47 17.58
CA ALA A 287 27.89 4.23 17.84
C ALA A 287 28.17 3.37 16.60
N GLY A 288 27.81 3.83 15.40
CA GLY A 288 28.08 3.16 14.13
C GLY A 288 27.24 1.89 13.90
N LYS A 289 26.06 1.78 14.53
CA LYS A 289 25.22 0.57 14.40
C LYS A 289 24.58 0.43 13.02
N ALA A 290 24.23 1.54 12.38
CA ALA A 290 23.73 1.57 11.01
C ALA A 290 24.09 2.90 10.33
N PRO A 291 24.14 2.96 8.99
CA PRO A 291 24.37 4.20 8.26
C PRO A 291 23.15 5.13 8.22
N PHE A 292 21.95 4.61 8.52
CA PHE A 292 20.69 5.35 8.44
C PHE A 292 19.83 5.16 9.69
N ILE A 293 19.03 6.18 10.00
CA ILE A 293 17.87 6.12 10.90
C ILE A 293 16.61 6.33 10.07
N LEU A 294 15.69 5.37 10.11
CA LEU A 294 14.34 5.48 9.56
C LEU A 294 13.36 5.75 10.70
N VAL A 295 12.81 6.96 10.75
CA VAL A 295 11.77 7.34 11.70
C VAL A 295 10.41 7.17 11.04
N SER A 296 9.50 6.46 11.71
CA SER A 296 8.23 6.02 11.13
C SER A 296 7.08 6.45 12.06
N GLY A 297 6.05 7.09 11.50
CA GLY A 297 4.87 7.55 12.23
C GLY A 297 4.20 8.77 11.58
N GLY A 298 2.89 8.71 11.38
CA GLY A 298 2.13 9.69 10.61
C GLY A 298 1.28 10.66 11.41
N TYR A 299 0.26 11.22 10.75
CA TYR A 299 -0.68 12.23 11.27
C TYR A 299 -1.83 11.61 12.07
N VAL A 300 -1.52 10.85 13.12
CA VAL A 300 -2.48 9.91 13.73
C VAL A 300 -3.12 10.45 15.01
N HIS A 301 -2.27 10.84 15.96
CA HIS A 301 -2.70 11.16 17.32
C HIS A 301 -2.39 12.62 17.68
N PRO A 302 -3.40 13.37 18.18
CA PRO A 302 -4.83 13.05 18.10
C PRO A 302 -5.34 12.99 16.66
N SER A 303 -6.55 12.44 16.43
CA SER A 303 -7.16 12.39 15.10
C SER A 303 -7.16 13.77 14.44
N GLN A 304 -6.82 13.83 13.15
CA GLN A 304 -6.67 15.07 12.37
C GLN A 304 -5.55 16.01 12.89
N THR A 305 -4.55 15.47 13.59
CA THR A 305 -3.37 16.24 13.99
C THR A 305 -2.64 16.80 12.76
N ARG A 306 -2.03 17.98 12.94
CA ARG A 306 -1.20 18.63 11.92
C ARG A 306 0.26 18.18 11.94
N PHE A 307 0.63 17.36 12.92
CA PHE A 307 2.00 16.89 13.13
C PHE A 307 2.13 15.43 12.72
N ALA A 308 3.04 15.13 11.81
CA ALA A 308 3.51 13.77 11.58
C ALA A 308 4.68 13.47 12.52
N GLU A 309 4.59 12.35 13.22
CA GLU A 309 5.60 11.92 14.19
C GLU A 309 6.99 11.81 13.55
N ALA A 310 7.09 11.19 12.37
CA ALA A 310 8.34 11.03 11.63
C ALA A 310 8.99 12.38 11.25
N LEU A 311 8.19 13.38 10.85
CA LEU A 311 8.72 14.71 10.51
C LEU A 311 9.27 15.43 11.74
N GLU A 312 8.57 15.35 12.87
CA GLU A 312 9.00 15.98 14.12
C GLU A 312 10.21 15.24 14.71
N MET A 313 10.30 13.92 14.56
CA MET A 313 11.49 13.14 14.90
C MET A 313 12.70 13.50 14.02
N LYS A 314 12.52 13.65 12.70
CA LYS A 314 13.59 14.13 11.80
C LYS A 314 14.13 15.50 12.24
N LYS A 315 13.25 16.44 12.60
CA LYS A 315 13.65 17.76 13.13
C LYS A 315 14.49 17.62 14.40
N ALA A 316 14.08 16.78 15.34
CA ALA A 316 14.84 16.54 16.58
C ALA A 316 16.21 15.87 16.31
N LEU A 317 16.27 14.88 15.42
CA LEU A 317 17.54 14.23 15.01
C LEU A 317 18.55 15.24 14.44
N LEU A 318 18.08 16.17 13.61
CA LEU A 318 18.91 17.22 13.03
C LEU A 318 19.38 18.24 14.08
N ALA A 319 18.42 18.83 14.82
CA ALA A 319 18.67 19.98 15.68
C ALA A 319 19.33 19.59 17.01
N ASP A 320 18.83 18.55 17.65
CA ASP A 320 19.17 18.22 19.04
C ASP A 320 20.30 17.17 19.12
N TYR A 321 20.37 16.26 18.12
CA TYR A 321 21.29 15.12 18.14
C TYR A 321 22.35 15.14 17.03
N HIS A 322 22.33 16.15 16.16
CA HIS A 322 23.32 16.37 15.11
C HIS A 322 23.51 15.16 14.17
N VAL A 323 22.44 14.39 13.91
CA VAL A 323 22.43 13.37 12.86
C VAL A 323 22.27 14.09 11.52
N PRO A 324 23.14 13.87 10.53
CA PRO A 324 23.05 14.57 9.26
C PRO A 324 21.83 14.11 8.46
N GLU A 325 21.24 15.03 7.67
CA GLU A 325 20.07 14.71 6.84
C GLU A 325 20.32 13.54 5.88
N THR A 326 21.56 13.38 5.40
CA THR A 326 21.99 12.27 4.55
C THR A 326 21.94 10.89 5.22
N ALA A 327 21.61 10.83 6.51
CA ALA A 327 21.46 9.61 7.30
C ALA A 327 20.04 9.43 7.85
N ILE A 328 19.09 10.33 7.55
CA ILE A 328 17.73 10.27 8.09
C ILE A 328 16.75 9.98 6.96
N LEU A 329 15.95 8.94 7.15
CA LEU A 329 14.80 8.59 6.33
C LEU A 329 13.53 8.77 7.16
N ILE A 330 12.43 9.14 6.51
CA ILE A 330 11.12 9.32 7.10
C ILE A 330 10.11 8.37 6.43
N ASP A 331 9.17 7.89 7.24
CA ASP A 331 7.90 7.33 6.83
C ASP A 331 6.79 8.08 7.59
N PRO A 332 6.15 9.09 6.98
CA PRO A 332 5.10 9.89 7.61
C PRO A 332 3.70 9.29 7.42
N HIS A 333 3.58 8.03 6.98
CA HIS A 333 2.29 7.39 6.70
C HIS A 333 1.85 6.43 7.80
N ALA A 334 2.80 5.81 8.51
CA ALA A 334 2.49 4.78 9.50
C ALA A 334 1.47 5.21 10.56
N ARG A 335 0.37 4.46 10.68
CA ARG A 335 -0.71 4.70 11.64
C ARG A 335 -0.61 3.92 12.95
N HIS A 336 0.08 2.79 12.94
CA HIS A 336 0.14 1.86 14.06
C HIS A 336 1.50 1.19 14.18
N THR A 337 1.81 0.57 15.32
CA THR A 337 3.02 -0.26 15.43
C THR A 337 3.10 -1.35 14.34
N THR A 338 1.97 -1.94 13.92
CA THR A 338 1.92 -2.90 12.79
C THR A 338 2.38 -2.25 11.48
N THR A 339 1.85 -1.06 11.16
CA THR A 339 2.20 -0.38 9.93
C THR A 339 3.55 0.34 9.98
N ASN A 340 4.03 0.77 11.16
CA ASN A 340 5.40 1.25 11.35
C ASN A 340 6.42 0.19 10.90
N MET A 341 6.20 -1.06 11.34
CA MET A 341 7.07 -2.18 10.99
C MET A 341 6.94 -2.58 9.52
N ARG A 342 5.71 -2.58 8.97
CA ARG A 342 5.46 -2.82 7.55
C ARG A 342 6.12 -1.75 6.66
N ASN A 343 5.91 -0.48 6.96
CA ASN A 343 6.45 0.61 6.16
C ASN A 343 7.97 0.66 6.26
N ALA A 344 8.55 0.37 7.42
CA ALA A 344 9.99 0.20 7.52
C ALA A 344 10.55 -0.87 6.57
N ALA A 345 9.88 -2.02 6.48
CA ALA A 345 10.23 -3.05 5.50
C ALA A 345 10.04 -2.52 4.05
N ARG A 346 8.92 -1.84 3.76
CA ARG A 346 8.68 -1.23 2.44
C ARG A 346 9.81 -0.29 2.04
N GLU A 347 10.21 0.66 2.88
CA GLU A 347 11.27 1.62 2.57
C GLU A 347 12.62 0.92 2.32
N ILE A 348 12.96 -0.13 3.10
CA ILE A 348 14.16 -0.95 2.87
C ILE A 348 14.16 -1.57 1.47
N TYR A 349 13.04 -2.18 1.06
CA TYR A 349 12.88 -2.75 -0.27
C TYR A 349 12.88 -1.68 -1.37
N ARG A 350 12.07 -0.63 -1.22
CA ARG A 350 11.88 0.45 -2.22
C ARG A 350 13.17 1.23 -2.47
N TYR A 351 13.98 1.46 -1.42
CA TYR A 351 15.26 2.14 -1.56
C TYR A 351 16.45 1.21 -1.85
N LYS A 352 16.18 -0.07 -2.13
CA LYS A 352 17.19 -1.05 -2.55
C LYS A 352 18.34 -1.18 -1.54
N MET A 353 18.03 -1.07 -0.25
CA MET A 353 18.98 -1.44 0.80
C MET A 353 19.21 -2.97 0.76
N PRO A 354 20.35 -3.47 1.29
CA PRO A 354 20.63 -4.92 1.28
C PRO A 354 19.58 -5.69 2.09
N MET A 355 18.76 -6.48 1.41
CA MET A 355 17.61 -7.19 2.00
C MET A 355 18.02 -8.28 3.00
N GLU A 356 19.18 -8.90 2.78
CA GLU A 356 19.76 -9.90 3.69
C GLU A 356 20.45 -9.29 4.93
N LYS A 357 20.51 -7.96 5.02
CA LYS A 357 21.13 -7.26 6.14
C LYS A 357 20.06 -6.78 7.10
N SER A 358 20.09 -7.29 8.32
CA SER A 358 19.11 -6.98 9.35
C SER A 358 19.06 -5.50 9.70
N ALA A 359 17.86 -5.05 10.08
CA ALA A 359 17.60 -3.75 10.67
C ALA A 359 17.61 -3.84 12.20
N LEU A 360 17.93 -2.72 12.86
CA LEU A 360 17.86 -2.57 14.31
C LEU A 360 16.64 -1.73 14.66
N VAL A 361 15.61 -2.33 15.23
CA VAL A 361 14.44 -1.60 15.75
C VAL A 361 14.80 -1.06 17.13
N ILE A 362 14.60 0.24 17.36
CA ILE A 362 14.82 0.90 18.64
C ILE A 362 13.53 1.55 19.12
N SER A 363 13.15 1.28 20.36
CA SER A 363 12.02 1.93 21.02
C SER A 363 12.12 1.82 22.55
N ASP A 364 11.08 2.24 23.26
CA ASP A 364 10.93 1.96 24.69
C ASP A 364 10.62 0.49 24.97
N THR A 365 10.86 0.06 26.22
CA THR A 365 10.69 -1.32 26.66
C THR A 365 9.30 -1.89 26.44
N GLY A 366 8.26 -1.07 26.60
CA GLY A 366 6.88 -1.51 26.37
C GLY A 366 6.63 -1.82 24.90
N GLN A 367 7.02 -0.93 23.99
CA GLN A 367 6.81 -1.17 22.57
C GLN A 367 7.68 -2.30 22.03
N ILE A 368 8.94 -2.42 22.46
CA ILE A 368 9.82 -3.53 22.07
C ILE A 368 9.26 -4.88 22.54
N SER A 369 8.84 -4.97 23.81
CA SER A 369 8.21 -6.19 24.34
C SER A 369 6.93 -6.54 23.59
N SER A 370 6.14 -5.53 23.18
CA SER A 370 4.95 -5.72 22.35
C SER A 370 5.30 -6.27 20.97
N ILE A 371 6.25 -5.65 20.25
CA ILE A 371 6.72 -6.07 18.92
C ILE A 371 7.27 -7.51 18.95
N ALA A 372 7.92 -7.91 20.05
CA ALA A 372 8.45 -9.27 20.23
C ALA A 372 7.38 -10.33 20.59
N SER A 373 6.14 -9.92 20.87
CA SER A 373 5.13 -10.81 21.42
C SER A 373 4.37 -11.60 20.35
N HIS A 374 3.92 -12.81 20.72
CA HIS A 374 3.00 -13.61 19.91
C HIS A 374 1.67 -12.87 19.63
N ALA A 375 1.21 -12.04 20.57
CA ALA A 375 -0.01 -11.24 20.39
C ALA A 375 0.14 -10.23 19.25
N PHE A 376 1.32 -9.60 19.12
CA PHE A 376 1.60 -8.68 18.04
C PHE A 376 1.75 -9.41 16.70
N ALA A 377 2.38 -10.58 16.67
CA ALA A 377 2.42 -11.42 15.47
C ALA A 377 1.01 -11.81 15.01
N TYR A 378 0.14 -12.23 15.92
CA TYR A 378 -1.27 -12.52 15.62
C TYR A 378 -2.02 -11.29 15.09
N ARG A 379 -1.77 -10.11 15.67
CA ARG A 379 -2.34 -8.85 15.18
C ARG A 379 -1.93 -8.56 13.74
N CYS A 380 -0.65 -8.72 13.40
CA CYS A 380 -0.16 -8.54 12.03
C CYS A 380 -0.87 -9.48 11.05
N LEU A 381 -0.95 -10.77 11.39
CA LEU A 381 -1.62 -11.78 10.57
C LEU A 381 -3.12 -11.47 10.38
N LYS A 382 -3.80 -11.01 11.44
CA LYS A 382 -5.22 -10.66 11.37
C LYS A 382 -5.48 -9.42 10.52
N GLU A 383 -4.62 -8.41 10.62
CA GLU A 383 -4.84 -7.10 9.98
C GLU A 383 -4.32 -7.04 8.55
N MET A 384 -3.16 -7.65 8.28
CA MET A 384 -2.45 -7.53 7.00
C MET A 384 -2.36 -8.86 6.24
N GLY A 385 -2.59 -10.00 6.92
CA GLY A 385 -2.45 -11.33 6.33
C GLY A 385 -1.02 -11.89 6.33
N TYR A 386 -0.05 -11.13 6.82
CA TYR A 386 1.37 -11.50 6.90
C TYR A 386 2.07 -10.86 8.10
N LEU A 387 3.28 -11.32 8.40
CA LEU A 387 4.17 -10.69 9.38
C LEU A 387 5.23 -9.85 8.61
N PRO A 388 5.40 -8.54 8.92
CA PRO A 388 6.24 -7.67 8.09
C PRO A 388 7.75 -7.87 8.29
N TYR A 389 8.15 -8.67 9.28
CA TYR A 389 9.55 -8.92 9.61
C TYR A 389 9.73 -10.26 10.32
N LYS A 390 10.96 -10.76 10.31
CA LYS A 390 11.41 -11.88 11.14
C LYS A 390 12.36 -11.40 12.23
N ILE A 391 12.08 -11.74 13.48
CA ILE A 391 12.98 -11.45 14.60
C ILE A 391 14.17 -12.41 14.55
N LEU A 392 15.38 -11.86 14.62
CA LEU A 392 16.63 -12.61 14.69
C LEU A 392 17.25 -12.60 16.09
N ASP A 393 17.16 -11.48 16.78
CA ASP A 393 17.79 -11.28 18.09
C ASP A 393 17.08 -10.19 18.90
N HIS A 394 17.30 -10.20 20.22
CA HIS A 394 16.75 -9.24 21.19
C HIS A 394 17.88 -8.69 22.07
N PRO A 395 18.76 -7.82 21.54
CA PRO A 395 20.00 -7.45 22.20
C PRO A 395 19.84 -6.58 23.46
N SER A 396 18.69 -5.90 23.64
CA SER A 396 18.38 -5.15 24.87
C SER A 396 16.88 -4.97 25.05
N ASP A 397 16.45 -4.54 26.23
CA ASP A 397 15.05 -4.19 26.50
C ASP A 397 14.51 -3.04 25.61
N THR A 398 15.38 -2.33 24.90
CA THR A 398 15.04 -1.19 24.02
C THR A 398 15.33 -1.46 22.56
N SER A 399 15.71 -2.69 22.17
CA SER A 399 16.00 -2.99 20.78
C SER A 399 15.74 -4.44 20.33
N LEU A 400 15.40 -4.57 19.05
CA LEU A 400 15.23 -5.85 18.34
C LEU A 400 16.02 -5.85 17.05
N VAL A 401 16.57 -7.00 16.67
CA VAL A 401 17.17 -7.21 15.36
C VAL A 401 16.18 -7.97 14.49
N VAL A 402 15.86 -7.42 13.32
CA VAL A 402 14.84 -7.98 12.43
C VAL A 402 15.31 -8.04 10.98
N LEU A 403 14.82 -9.01 10.22
CA LEU A 403 14.88 -9.00 8.75
C LEU A 403 13.52 -8.55 8.18
N PRO A 404 13.50 -7.67 7.18
CA PRO A 404 12.25 -7.23 6.55
C PRO A 404 11.69 -8.31 5.61
N GLU A 405 10.37 -8.52 5.64
CA GLU A 405 9.69 -9.49 4.76
C GLU A 405 9.06 -8.79 3.56
N ILE A 406 9.20 -9.40 2.37
CA ILE A 406 8.83 -8.78 1.08
C ILE A 406 7.32 -8.61 0.93
N GLU A 407 6.53 -9.41 1.64
CA GLU A 407 5.09 -9.33 1.75
C GLU A 407 4.62 -7.95 2.21
N SER A 408 5.49 -7.19 2.90
CA SER A 408 5.24 -5.81 3.27
C SER A 408 4.98 -4.90 2.07
N LEU A 409 5.40 -5.24 0.86
CA LEU A 409 5.08 -4.48 -0.37
C LEU A 409 3.61 -4.56 -0.78
N GLN A 410 2.83 -5.48 -0.20
CA GLN A 410 1.41 -5.64 -0.46
C GLN A 410 0.66 -4.35 -0.15
N GLN A 411 -0.08 -3.86 -1.14
CA GLN A 411 -1.05 -2.77 -1.03
C GLN A 411 -2.31 -3.25 -0.30
N ASP A 412 -2.81 -2.46 0.65
CA ASP A 412 -3.96 -2.74 1.50
C ASP A 412 -4.95 -1.56 1.47
N PRO A 413 -5.78 -1.42 0.42
CA PRO A 413 -6.81 -0.39 0.37
C PRO A 413 -7.97 -0.60 1.38
N LEU A 414 -7.94 -1.65 2.20
CA LEU A 414 -8.84 -1.78 3.35
C LEU A 414 -8.37 -0.90 4.54
N ASP A 415 -7.13 -0.43 4.52
CA ASP A 415 -6.59 0.62 5.38
C ASP A 415 -6.20 1.84 4.53
N PRO A 416 -7.18 2.62 4.02
CA PRO A 416 -6.97 3.52 2.88
C PRO A 416 -6.09 4.74 3.17
N LEU A 417 -5.70 4.92 4.42
CA LEU A 417 -4.91 6.05 4.91
C LEU A 417 -3.44 5.71 5.08
N ASP A 418 -3.12 4.42 5.05
CA ASP A 418 -1.78 3.86 5.05
C ASP A 418 -1.83 2.51 4.30
N PRO A 419 -2.22 2.54 3.01
CA PRO A 419 -2.47 1.35 2.19
C PRO A 419 -1.19 0.62 1.81
#